data_AF-G8S5N4-F1
#
_entry.id   AF-G8S5N4-F1
#
_cell.length_a   1.000
_cell.length_b   1.000
_cell.length_c   1.000
_cell.angle_alpha   90.00
_cell.angle_beta   90.00
_cell.angle_gamma   90.00
#
_symmetry.space_group_name_H-M   'P 1'
#
loop_
_entity.id
_entity.type
_entity.pdbx_description
1 polymer ?
#
loop_
_entity_poly.entity_id
_entity_poly.type
_entity_poly.pdbx_seq_one_letter_code
_entity_poly.pdbx_strand_id
1 'polypeptide(L)'
;MHVRHPAVTATAVTLFASAAVAAIVLSAFDRHSAPPALTPAAQPHAGFGPRPESWPASADPRAELDFTRRDDLATLTLSGQFAAELAATTGDPAVVLAEHQRLRRTLASSDHPVILLHTADLDHPRGAPGRWLTLAVGDFPDATAVTTWCHTVAATHCTPRRLLRPR
;
A
#
# COMPACT_ATOMS: atom_id res chain seq x y z
N MET A 1 1.98 48.27 60.49
CA MET A 1 1.99 46.81 60.24
C MET A 1 1.10 46.56 59.01
N HIS A 2 1.69 46.25 57.85
CA HIS A 2 1.56 44.95 57.13
C HIS A 2 0.10 44.67 56.69
N VAL A 3 -0.21 44.40 55.42
CA VAL A 3 0.39 43.37 54.54
C VAL A 3 0.23 43.76 53.05
N ARG A 4 1.26 43.48 52.25
CA ARG A 4 1.27 43.56 50.77
C ARG A 4 0.63 42.32 50.16
N HIS A 5 -0.16 42.45 49.08
CA HIS A 5 -0.70 41.33 48.30
C HIS A 5 0.27 40.87 47.19
N PRO A 6 0.67 39.59 47.15
CA PRO A 6 1.29 38.97 45.98
C PRO A 6 0.41 37.79 45.52
N ALA A 7 -0.50 38.02 44.56
CA ALA A 7 -1.38 36.95 44.09
C ALA A 7 -1.55 36.93 42.55
N VAL A 8 -0.55 37.40 41.79
CA VAL A 8 -0.65 37.46 40.32
C VAL A 8 0.46 36.65 39.60
N THR A 9 1.39 36.03 40.32
CA THR A 9 2.56 35.35 39.72
C THR A 9 2.53 33.82 39.84
N ALA A 10 1.37 33.18 39.98
CA ALA A 10 1.30 31.71 40.15
C ALA A 10 0.76 30.95 38.92
N THR A 11 0.11 31.60 37.96
CA THR A 11 -0.59 30.92 36.85
C THR A 11 0.24 30.72 35.58
N ALA A 12 1.38 31.41 35.43
CA ALA A 12 2.19 31.32 34.21
C ALA A 12 3.24 30.17 34.24
N VAL A 13 3.65 29.72 35.42
CA VAL A 13 4.75 28.72 35.55
C VAL A 13 4.25 27.28 35.33
N THR A 14 2.99 26.99 35.63
CA THR A 14 2.40 25.65 35.48
C THR A 14 2.11 25.26 34.02
N LEU A 15 1.92 26.23 33.12
CA LEU A 15 1.68 25.95 31.69
C LEU A 15 2.96 25.66 30.89
N PHE A 16 4.12 26.20 31.29
CA PHE A 16 5.38 25.90 30.61
C PHE A 16 6.01 24.58 31.04
N ALA A 17 5.80 24.16 32.30
CA ALA A 17 6.31 22.88 32.79
C ALA A 17 5.61 21.67 32.12
N SER A 18 4.37 21.83 31.69
CA SER A 18 3.59 20.75 31.03
C SER A 18 4.01 20.53 29.57
N ALA A 19 4.39 21.59 28.84
CA ALA A 19 4.85 21.46 27.45
C ALA A 19 6.25 20.80 27.35
N ALA A 20 7.17 21.13 28.26
CA ALA A 20 8.51 20.54 28.27
C ALA A 20 8.48 19.04 28.61
N VAL A 21 7.62 18.63 29.55
CA VAL A 21 7.46 17.21 29.89
C VAL A 21 6.79 16.43 28.74
N ALA A 22 5.81 17.01 28.04
CA ALA A 22 5.23 16.38 26.86
C ALA A 22 6.26 16.12 25.74
N ALA A 23 7.11 17.11 25.44
CA ALA A 23 8.16 16.96 24.43
C ALA A 23 9.24 15.91 24.81
N ILE A 24 9.56 15.79 26.09
CA ILE A 24 10.50 14.77 26.58
C ILE A 24 9.88 13.37 26.51
N VAL A 25 8.60 13.22 26.84
CA VAL A 25 7.88 11.93 26.72
C VAL A 25 7.74 11.50 25.25
N LEU A 26 7.39 12.43 24.35
CA LEU A 26 7.32 12.15 22.91
C LEU A 26 8.69 11.79 22.32
N SER A 27 9.76 12.49 22.70
CA SER A 27 11.12 12.19 22.20
C SER A 27 11.75 10.94 22.83
N ALA A 28 11.24 10.46 23.96
CA ALA A 28 11.59 9.15 24.50
C ALA A 28 10.88 8.01 23.74
N PHE A 29 9.64 8.20 23.31
CA PHE A 29 8.93 7.24 22.45
C PHE A 29 9.53 7.15 21.04
N ASP A 30 9.98 8.28 20.49
CA ASP A 30 10.59 8.32 19.16
C ASP A 30 11.96 7.60 19.14
N ARG A 31 12.72 7.68 20.25
CA ARG A 31 14.00 6.97 20.39
C ARG A 31 13.88 5.47 20.71
N HIS A 32 12.74 5.03 21.24
CA HIS A 32 12.46 3.60 21.46
C HIS A 32 11.77 2.94 20.27
N SER A 33 11.39 3.72 19.26
CA SER A 33 11.05 3.18 17.96
C SER A 33 12.36 2.83 17.27
N ALA A 34 12.90 1.66 17.60
CA ALA A 34 13.71 0.94 16.64
C ALA A 34 12.95 1.01 15.29
N PRO A 35 13.63 1.25 14.15
CA PRO A 35 12.95 1.09 12.86
C PRO A 35 12.25 -0.26 12.95
N PRO A 36 10.94 -0.34 12.62
CA PRO A 36 10.26 -1.62 12.68
C PRO A 36 11.19 -2.59 11.95
N ALA A 37 11.73 -3.56 12.69
CA ALA A 37 12.41 -4.66 12.07
C ALA A 37 11.43 -5.08 11.00
N LEU A 38 11.84 -5.02 9.73
CA LEU A 38 10.99 -5.40 8.61
C LEU A 38 10.48 -6.78 8.97
N THR A 39 9.27 -6.84 9.51
CA THR A 39 8.64 -8.09 9.89
C THR A 39 8.67 -8.85 8.58
N PRO A 40 9.20 -10.09 8.53
CA PRO A 40 9.13 -10.87 7.31
C PRO A 40 7.69 -10.72 6.82
N ALA A 41 7.54 -10.18 5.61
CA ALA A 41 6.24 -9.80 5.06
C ALA A 41 5.29 -10.94 5.40
N ALA A 42 4.22 -10.63 6.13
CA ALA A 42 3.28 -11.64 6.58
C ALA A 42 2.94 -12.49 5.36
N GLN A 43 3.38 -13.75 5.38
CA GLN A 43 3.34 -14.65 4.22
C GLN A 43 1.95 -14.50 3.58
N PRO A 44 1.83 -13.86 2.40
CA PRO A 44 0.62 -13.98 1.62
C PRO A 44 0.42 -15.47 1.44
N HIS A 45 -0.81 -15.94 1.67
CA HIS A 45 -1.13 -17.35 1.49
C HIS A 45 -0.60 -17.78 0.12
N ALA A 46 0.23 -18.83 0.11
CA ALA A 46 0.82 -19.39 -1.09
C ALA A 46 -0.26 -19.49 -2.18
N GLY A 47 0.06 -19.02 -3.37
CA GLY A 47 -0.90 -18.60 -4.39
C GLY A 47 -2.02 -19.57 -4.73
N PHE A 48 -3.04 -19.03 -5.37
CA PHE A 48 -4.27 -19.72 -5.79
C PHE A 48 -4.06 -20.75 -6.93
N GLY A 49 -2.84 -21.28 -7.13
CA GLY A 49 -2.47 -22.20 -8.21
C GLY A 49 -2.25 -23.66 -7.77
N PRO A 50 -2.29 -24.64 -8.70
CA PRO A 50 -2.17 -26.07 -8.38
C PRO A 50 -0.75 -26.51 -7.98
N ARG A 51 0.26 -25.64 -8.11
CA ARG A 51 1.63 -25.84 -7.61
C ARG A 51 2.15 -24.53 -7.04
N PRO A 52 2.12 -24.33 -5.71
CA PRO A 52 2.64 -23.11 -5.11
C PRO A 52 4.17 -23.05 -5.30
N GLU A 53 4.66 -21.95 -5.89
CA GLU A 53 6.09 -21.65 -5.91
C GLU A 53 6.57 -21.39 -4.47
N SER A 54 7.75 -21.90 -4.11
CA SER A 54 8.30 -21.67 -2.76
C SER A 54 8.65 -20.20 -2.59
N TRP A 55 8.22 -19.60 -1.48
CA TRP A 55 8.52 -18.22 -1.13
C TRP A 55 10.03 -17.93 -1.18
N PRO A 56 10.48 -16.77 -1.69
CA PRO A 56 11.90 -16.43 -1.72
C PRO A 56 12.48 -16.37 -0.31
N ALA A 57 13.63 -17.02 -0.10
CA ALA A 57 14.31 -17.05 1.20
C ALA A 57 15.05 -15.73 1.52
N SER A 58 15.15 -14.80 0.57
CA SER A 58 15.82 -13.51 0.75
C SER A 58 14.85 -12.43 1.21
N ALA A 59 15.31 -11.54 2.10
CA ALA A 59 14.62 -10.29 2.43
C ALA A 59 14.83 -9.21 1.36
N ASP A 60 15.06 -9.60 0.10
CA ASP A 60 15.26 -8.67 -1.01
C ASP A 60 13.89 -8.23 -1.57
N PRO A 61 13.52 -6.94 -1.44
CA PRO A 61 12.23 -6.45 -1.91
C PRO A 61 12.04 -6.66 -3.42
N ARG A 62 13.12 -6.71 -4.20
CA ARG A 62 13.03 -6.99 -5.63
C ARG A 62 12.58 -8.43 -5.90
N ALA A 63 13.21 -9.39 -5.23
CA ALA A 63 12.87 -10.80 -5.35
C ALA A 63 11.40 -11.07 -4.93
N GLU A 64 10.95 -10.44 -3.85
CA GLU A 64 9.57 -10.56 -3.38
C GLU A 64 8.56 -9.92 -4.34
N LEU A 65 8.89 -8.76 -4.91
CA LEU A 65 8.05 -8.10 -5.92
C LEU A 65 7.92 -8.95 -7.19
N ASP A 66 9.02 -9.51 -7.67
CA ASP A 66 9.04 -10.39 -8.84
C ASP A 66 8.27 -11.71 -8.57
N PHE A 67 8.39 -12.28 -7.37
CA PHE A 67 7.61 -13.45 -6.95
C PHE A 67 6.10 -13.13 -6.92
N THR A 68 5.71 -12.05 -6.23
CA THR A 68 4.31 -11.63 -6.11
C THR A 68 3.68 -11.41 -7.49
N ARG A 69 4.40 -10.75 -8.40
CA ARG A 69 3.96 -10.56 -9.79
C ARG A 69 3.71 -11.89 -10.51
N ARG A 70 4.63 -12.85 -10.41
CA ARG A 70 4.48 -14.15 -11.06
C ARG A 70 3.28 -14.92 -10.51
N ASP A 71 3.12 -14.90 -9.19
CA ASP A 71 2.02 -15.56 -8.50
C ASP A 71 0.67 -14.96 -8.94
N ASP A 72 0.55 -13.63 -8.89
CA ASP A 72 -0.66 -12.93 -9.32
C ASP A 72 -0.93 -13.20 -10.82
N LEU A 73 0.09 -13.11 -11.69
CA LEU A 73 -0.05 -13.38 -13.12
C LEU A 73 -0.56 -14.80 -13.42
N ALA A 74 -0.11 -15.81 -12.65
CA ALA A 74 -0.53 -17.20 -12.83
C ALA A 74 -2.02 -17.44 -12.53
N THR A 75 -2.65 -16.56 -11.73
CA THR A 75 -4.06 -16.68 -11.34
C THR A 75 -5.03 -15.97 -12.30
N LEU A 76 -4.51 -15.19 -13.24
CA LEU A 76 -5.30 -14.25 -14.02
C LEU A 76 -5.68 -14.76 -15.42
N THR A 77 -6.95 -14.61 -15.77
CA THR A 77 -7.46 -14.78 -17.13
C THR A 77 -7.75 -13.42 -17.78
N LEU A 78 -6.69 -12.68 -18.15
CA LEU A 78 -6.74 -11.27 -18.60
C LEU A 78 -7.37 -10.98 -19.98
N SER A 79 -8.34 -11.77 -20.45
CA SER A 79 -8.85 -11.66 -21.81
C SER A 79 -9.92 -10.57 -21.96
N GLY A 80 -9.49 -9.33 -22.24
CA GLY A 80 -10.37 -8.25 -22.68
C GLY A 80 -11.21 -7.60 -21.57
N GLN A 81 -10.87 -7.86 -20.31
CA GLN A 81 -11.55 -7.33 -19.13
C GLN A 81 -11.14 -5.89 -18.79
N PHE A 82 -12.03 -5.16 -18.14
CA PHE A 82 -11.67 -3.92 -17.46
C PHE A 82 -11.17 -4.24 -16.04
N ALA A 83 -10.31 -3.38 -15.51
CA ALA A 83 -9.77 -3.44 -14.16
C ALA A 83 -9.63 -2.02 -13.60
N ALA A 84 -9.59 -1.89 -12.28
CA ALA A 84 -9.30 -0.64 -11.61
C ALA A 84 -7.79 -0.50 -11.39
N GLU A 85 -7.16 0.48 -12.02
CA GLU A 85 -5.78 0.82 -11.71
C GLU A 85 -5.73 1.63 -10.41
N LEU A 86 -5.18 1.01 -9.36
CA LEU A 86 -5.10 1.57 -8.00
C LEU A 86 -3.79 2.30 -7.74
N ALA A 87 -2.72 1.85 -8.37
CA ALA A 87 -1.44 2.54 -8.38
C ALA A 87 -0.65 2.17 -9.62
N ALA A 88 0.17 3.11 -10.09
CA ALA A 88 1.11 2.85 -11.16
C ALA A 88 2.42 3.59 -10.88
N THR A 89 3.50 2.86 -10.59
CA THR A 89 4.73 3.44 -10.07
C THR A 89 5.96 2.94 -10.83
N THR A 90 6.98 3.77 -10.88
CA THR A 90 8.36 3.39 -11.24
C THR A 90 9.24 3.63 -10.03
N GLY A 91 10.31 2.86 -9.86
CA GLY A 91 11.34 3.15 -8.88
C GLY A 91 11.63 1.99 -7.94
N ASP A 92 11.93 2.34 -6.68
CA ASP A 92 12.39 1.42 -5.65
C ASP A 92 11.41 0.24 -5.43
N PRO A 93 11.85 -1.01 -5.64
CA PRO A 93 11.02 -2.19 -5.39
C PRO A 93 10.39 -2.23 -3.99
N ALA A 94 11.08 -1.74 -2.96
CA ALA A 94 10.55 -1.71 -1.60
C ALA A 94 9.31 -0.81 -1.49
N VAL A 95 9.34 0.34 -2.15
CA VAL A 95 8.21 1.29 -2.16
C VAL A 95 7.05 0.71 -2.95
N VAL A 96 7.30 0.11 -4.12
CA VAL A 96 6.26 -0.53 -4.93
C VAL A 96 5.58 -1.67 -4.16
N LEU A 97 6.38 -2.53 -3.52
CA LEU A 97 5.89 -3.66 -2.76
C LEU A 97 5.05 -3.21 -1.56
N ALA A 98 5.54 -2.23 -0.78
CA ALA A 98 4.83 -1.68 0.37
C ALA A 98 3.48 -1.06 -0.04
N GLU A 99 3.46 -0.31 -1.15
CA GLU A 99 2.25 0.26 -1.73
C GLU A 99 1.25 -0.82 -2.13
N HIS A 100 1.70 -1.83 -2.88
CA HIS A 100 0.87 -2.96 -3.30
C HIS A 100 0.28 -3.71 -2.11
N GLN A 101 1.10 -4.05 -1.11
CA GLN A 101 0.66 -4.75 0.10
C GLN A 101 -0.31 -3.92 0.93
N ARG A 102 -0.17 -2.58 0.97
CA ARG A 102 -1.14 -1.70 1.60
C ARG A 102 -2.48 -1.79 0.87
N LEU A 103 -2.49 -1.56 -0.45
CA LEU A 103 -3.70 -1.60 -1.27
C LEU A 103 -4.40 -2.96 -1.23
N ARG A 104 -3.64 -4.06 -1.28
CA ARG A 104 -4.18 -5.43 -1.19
C ARG A 104 -4.84 -5.69 0.16
N ARG A 105 -4.22 -5.28 1.28
CA ARG A 105 -4.83 -5.41 2.61
C ARG A 105 -6.08 -4.55 2.79
N THR A 106 -6.14 -3.39 2.14
CA THR A 106 -7.26 -2.45 2.30
C THR A 106 -8.44 -2.75 1.38
N LEU A 107 -8.18 -3.21 0.15
CA LEU A 107 -9.18 -3.22 -0.92
C LEU A 107 -9.48 -4.60 -1.51
N ALA A 108 -8.64 -5.61 -1.27
CA ALA A 108 -8.89 -6.93 -1.84
C ALA A 108 -10.12 -7.59 -1.20
N SER A 109 -10.96 -8.17 -2.05
CA SER A 109 -12.08 -9.03 -1.66
C SER A 109 -12.13 -10.27 -2.56
N SER A 110 -13.06 -11.20 -2.27
CA SER A 110 -13.31 -12.35 -3.14
C SER A 110 -13.70 -11.95 -4.55
N ASP A 111 -14.48 -10.87 -4.67
CA ASP A 111 -15.06 -10.41 -5.93
C ASP A 111 -14.09 -9.48 -6.66
N HIS A 112 -13.21 -8.81 -5.89
CA HIS A 112 -12.23 -7.87 -6.40
C HIS A 112 -10.83 -8.12 -5.85
N PRO A 113 -10.12 -9.17 -6.30
CA PRO A 113 -8.76 -9.40 -5.87
C PRO A 113 -7.84 -8.28 -6.39
N VAL A 114 -6.89 -7.89 -5.53
CA VAL A 114 -5.86 -6.90 -5.86
C VAL A 114 -4.58 -7.60 -6.25
N ILE A 115 -4.11 -7.31 -7.45
CA ILE A 115 -2.97 -7.97 -8.10
C ILE A 115 -1.87 -6.96 -8.45
N LEU A 116 -0.67 -7.48 -8.66
CA LEU A 116 0.50 -6.76 -9.13
C LEU A 116 0.89 -7.24 -10.53
N LEU A 117 0.99 -6.30 -11.48
CA LEU A 117 1.52 -6.56 -12.81
C LEU A 117 2.69 -5.63 -13.12
N HIS A 118 3.54 -6.04 -14.05
CA HIS A 118 4.46 -5.14 -14.73
C HIS A 118 3.87 -4.76 -16.09
N THR A 119 4.08 -3.53 -16.54
CA THR A 119 3.59 -3.06 -17.86
C THR A 119 4.09 -3.92 -19.03
N ALA A 120 5.25 -4.57 -18.90
CA ALA A 120 5.76 -5.50 -19.91
C ALA A 120 4.94 -6.80 -20.02
N ASP A 121 4.11 -7.12 -19.03
CA ASP A 121 3.24 -8.30 -19.03
C ASP A 121 2.01 -8.11 -19.93
N LEU A 122 1.81 -6.91 -20.52
CA LEU A 122 0.65 -6.57 -21.34
C LEU A 122 1.03 -6.44 -22.83
N ASP A 123 0.20 -6.95 -23.74
CA ASP A 123 0.41 -6.85 -25.20
C ASP A 123 0.63 -5.42 -25.70
N HIS A 124 -0.10 -4.48 -25.12
CA HIS A 124 -0.05 -3.06 -25.46
C HIS A 124 -0.01 -2.23 -24.18
N PRO A 125 1.19 -1.94 -23.63
CA PRO A 125 1.31 -1.10 -22.46
C PRO A 125 0.78 0.30 -22.79
N ARG A 126 -0.47 0.59 -22.40
CA ARG A 126 -0.95 1.97 -22.37
C ARG A 126 -0.22 2.71 -21.25
N GLY A 127 0.55 3.73 -21.60
CA GLY A 127 1.35 4.55 -20.69
C GLY A 127 2.86 4.39 -20.88
N ALA A 128 3.64 4.78 -19.86
CA ALA A 128 5.09 4.65 -19.89
C ALA A 128 5.52 3.18 -19.59
N PRO A 129 6.39 2.58 -20.42
CA PRO A 129 6.91 1.24 -20.18
C PRO A 129 7.78 1.18 -18.92
N GLY A 130 7.89 0.01 -18.30
CA GLY A 130 8.71 -0.20 -17.10
C GLY A 130 8.03 0.15 -15.77
N ARG A 131 6.71 0.39 -15.79
CA ARG A 131 5.91 0.63 -14.58
C ARG A 131 5.40 -0.66 -13.98
N TRP A 132 5.31 -0.65 -12.66
CA TRP A 132 4.52 -1.58 -11.86
C TRP A 132 3.11 -1.05 -11.72
N LEU A 133 2.13 -1.94 -11.83
CA LEU A 133 0.71 -1.64 -11.77
C LEU A 133 0.09 -2.46 -10.64
N THR A 134 -0.55 -1.80 -9.68
CA THR A 134 -1.45 -2.47 -8.73
C THR A 134 -2.87 -2.29 -9.24
N LEU A 135 -3.57 -3.40 -9.48
CA LEU A 135 -4.89 -3.40 -10.09
C LEU A 135 -5.88 -4.16 -9.20
N ALA A 136 -7.12 -3.68 -9.09
CA ALA A 136 -8.23 -4.54 -8.69
C ALA A 136 -8.86 -5.13 -9.94
N VAL A 137 -8.95 -6.45 -10.01
CA VAL A 137 -9.64 -7.17 -11.09
C VAL A 137 -10.97 -7.72 -10.60
N GLY A 138 -11.79 -8.26 -11.49
CA GLY A 138 -13.10 -8.81 -11.18
C GLY A 138 -14.02 -8.70 -12.39
N ASP A 139 -15.31 -8.91 -12.18
CA ASP A 139 -16.33 -8.81 -13.22
C ASP A 139 -16.70 -7.36 -13.52
N PHE A 140 -15.76 -6.62 -14.12
CA PHE A 140 -16.01 -5.29 -14.65
C PHE A 140 -16.36 -5.38 -16.15
N PRO A 141 -17.66 -5.29 -16.52
CA PRO A 141 -18.07 -5.41 -17.92
C PRO A 141 -17.58 -4.23 -18.78
N ASP A 142 -17.40 -3.06 -18.18
CA ASP A 142 -16.97 -1.84 -18.87
C ASP A 142 -16.27 -0.84 -17.92
N ALA A 143 -15.81 0.29 -18.48
CA ALA A 143 -15.16 1.36 -17.73
C ALA A 143 -16.09 2.08 -16.73
N THR A 144 -17.40 2.09 -16.99
CA THR A 144 -18.38 2.71 -16.09
C THR A 144 -18.50 1.88 -14.82
N ALA A 145 -18.58 0.56 -14.93
CA ALA A 145 -18.61 -0.34 -13.79
C ALA A 145 -17.38 -0.17 -12.88
N VAL A 146 -16.19 -0.06 -13.47
CA VAL A 146 -14.97 0.26 -12.71
C VAL A 146 -15.08 1.61 -12.00
N THR A 147 -15.56 2.64 -12.70
CA THR A 147 -15.69 3.99 -12.13
C THR A 147 -16.68 4.01 -10.97
N THR A 148 -17.83 3.33 -11.11
CA THR A 148 -18.79 3.13 -10.03
C THR A 148 -18.16 2.44 -8.84
N TRP A 149 -17.41 1.36 -9.06
CA TRP A 149 -16.69 0.68 -7.98
C TRP A 149 -15.64 1.58 -7.32
N CYS A 150 -14.88 2.34 -8.11
CA CYS A 150 -13.90 3.32 -7.61
C CYS A 150 -14.53 4.35 -6.67
N HIS A 151 -15.81 4.72 -6.86
CA HIS A 151 -16.52 5.62 -5.95
C HIS A 151 -16.91 4.99 -4.61
N THR A 152 -16.91 3.65 -4.52
CA THR A 152 -17.20 2.93 -3.27
C THR A 152 -15.96 2.70 -2.40
N VAL A 153 -14.77 2.83 -3.00
CA VAL A 153 -13.49 2.59 -2.31
C VAL A 153 -12.73 3.89 -2.11
N ALA A 154 -12.14 4.07 -0.93
CA ALA A 154 -11.33 5.26 -0.61
C ALA A 154 -9.90 5.12 -1.14
N ALA A 155 -9.73 4.90 -2.44
CA ALA A 155 -8.42 4.82 -3.09
C ALA A 155 -7.98 6.18 -3.63
N THR A 156 -6.75 6.61 -3.32
CA THR A 156 -6.21 7.91 -3.78
C THR A 156 -6.10 7.99 -5.31
N HIS A 157 -5.79 6.87 -5.95
CA HIS A 157 -5.83 6.69 -7.40
C HIS A 157 -6.71 5.49 -7.71
N CYS A 158 -7.70 5.68 -8.58
CA CYS A 158 -8.56 4.60 -9.05
C CYS A 158 -9.10 5.00 -10.42
N THR A 159 -8.56 4.38 -11.47
CA THR A 159 -8.96 4.71 -12.85
C THR A 159 -9.26 3.46 -13.66
N PRO A 160 -10.26 3.48 -14.55
CA PRO A 160 -10.56 2.35 -15.42
C PRO A 160 -9.43 2.07 -16.38
N ARG A 161 -8.97 0.81 -16.40
CA ARG A 161 -7.95 0.32 -17.32
C ARG A 161 -8.48 -0.91 -18.05
N ARG A 162 -8.38 -0.89 -19.38
CA ARG A 162 -8.63 -2.08 -20.19
C ARG A 162 -7.39 -2.95 -20.16
N LEU A 163 -7.53 -4.20 -19.74
CA LEU A 163 -6.47 -5.20 -19.81
C LEU A 163 -6.58 -5.89 -21.17
N LEU A 164 -5.51 -5.77 -21.93
CA LEU A 164 -5.31 -6.53 -23.16
C LEU A 164 -4.50 -7.76 -22.81
N ARG A 165 -4.62 -8.79 -23.65
CA ARG A 165 -4.06 -10.11 -23.39
C ARG A 165 -2.57 -10.01 -22.98
N PRO A 166 -2.10 -10.87 -22.06
CA PRO A 166 -0.70 -10.91 -21.70
C PRO A 166 0.13 -11.46 -22.85
N ARG A 167 1.37 -10.96 -22.97
CA ARG A 167 2.36 -11.40 -23.97
C ARG A 167 2.88 -12.80 -23.69
#